data_AF-A0A0D2QSR9-F1
#
_entry.id   AF-A0A0D2QSR9-F1
#
_cell.length_a   1.000
_cell.length_b   1.000
_cell.length_c   1.000
_cell.angle_alpha   90.00
_cell.angle_beta   90.00
_cell.angle_gamma   90.00
#
_symmetry.space_group_name_H-M   'P 1'
#
loop_
_entity.id
_entity.type
_entity.pdbx_description
1 polymer ?
#
loop_
_entity_poly.entity_id
_entity_poly.type
_entity_poly.pdbx_seq_one_letter_code
_entity_poly.pdbx_strand_id
1 'polypeptide(L)'
;MATTSAPVYPANTPIPFDLFVSKKHRALPRGVLGFADSSGNIVFKVNRQDSKSSFSHAKAILLDSAGNPLISLYPHNDGSWQGFKGDDGDKNLIFKVQRVLTKFTRTELEVFLVSENQGQGELTCDFKVIGCHFQRSCTIYKVDSIVAQL
;
A
#
# COMPACT_ATOMS: atom_id res chain seq x y z
N MET A 1 -24.70 -34.77 31.88
CA MET A 1 -23.43 -34.94 31.14
C MET A 1 -23.33 -33.81 30.13
N ALA A 2 -22.34 -32.93 30.27
CA ALA A 2 -22.16 -31.79 29.37
C ALA A 2 -21.16 -32.17 28.27
N THR A 3 -21.62 -32.20 27.03
CA THR A 3 -20.78 -32.42 25.85
C THR A 3 -20.10 -31.11 25.47
N THR A 4 -18.83 -30.97 25.85
CA THR A 4 -17.96 -29.89 25.39
C THR A 4 -17.61 -30.15 23.92
N SER A 5 -18.21 -29.39 23.00
CA SER A 5 -17.79 -29.39 21.59
C SER A 5 -16.45 -28.66 21.46
N ALA A 6 -15.47 -29.30 20.80
CA ALA A 6 -14.19 -28.69 20.51
C ALA A 6 -14.37 -27.41 19.66
N PRO A 7 -13.55 -26.36 19.89
CA PRO A 7 -13.61 -25.14 19.10
C PRO A 7 -13.29 -25.46 17.63
N VAL A 8 -14.24 -25.18 16.74
CA VAL A 8 -14.05 -25.25 15.29
C VAL A 8 -13.17 -24.06 14.89
N TYR A 9 -11.89 -24.31 14.63
CA TYR A 9 -11.00 -23.30 14.08
C TYR A 9 -11.36 -23.06 12.60
N PRO A 10 -11.67 -21.82 12.18
CA PRO A 10 -11.88 -21.53 10.76
C PRO A 10 -10.57 -21.75 10.00
N ALA A 11 -10.60 -22.63 8.99
CA ALA A 11 -9.42 -23.13 8.27
C ALA A 11 -8.70 -22.11 7.37
N ASN A 12 -9.07 -20.82 7.40
CA ASN A 12 -8.62 -19.82 6.44
C ASN A 12 -8.06 -18.55 7.13
N THR A 13 -7.16 -18.70 8.10
CA THR A 13 -6.35 -17.56 8.55
C THR A 13 -5.24 -17.30 7.53
N PRO A 14 -5.17 -16.12 6.89
CA PRO A 14 -4.08 -15.78 5.99
C PRO A 14 -2.74 -15.90 6.72
N ILE A 15 -1.77 -16.58 6.12
CA ILE A 15 -0.42 -16.67 6.67
C ILE A 15 0.24 -15.29 6.54
N PRO A 16 0.68 -14.67 7.64
CA PRO A 16 1.37 -13.38 7.57
C PRO A 16 2.70 -13.56 6.82
N PHE A 17 3.09 -12.54 6.05
CA PHE A 17 4.38 -12.49 5.39
C PHE A 17 5.05 -11.14 5.65
N ASP A 18 6.36 -11.17 5.88
CA ASP A 18 7.14 -9.98 6.17
C ASP A 18 7.76 -9.40 4.89
N LEU A 19 7.76 -8.07 4.79
CA LEU A 19 8.40 -7.34 3.71
C LEU A 19 9.52 -6.44 4.25
N PHE A 20 10.73 -6.63 3.71
CA PHE A 20 11.92 -5.88 4.11
C PHE A 20 12.27 -4.83 3.06
N VAL A 21 12.26 -3.55 3.47
CA VAL A 21 12.50 -2.42 2.55
C VAL A 21 13.97 -2.02 2.53
N SER A 22 14.57 -1.86 1.34
CA SER A 22 15.96 -1.40 1.20
C SER A 22 16.22 -0.60 -0.08
N LYS A 23 17.01 0.48 0.04
CA LYS A 23 17.58 1.23 -1.10
C LYS A 23 19.00 0.78 -1.48
N LYS A 24 19.56 -0.17 -0.72
CA LYS A 24 20.95 -0.64 -0.81
C LYS A 24 21.01 -2.16 -0.97
N HIS A 25 19.93 -2.77 -1.48
CA HIS A 25 19.89 -4.20 -1.68
C HIS A 25 20.91 -4.62 -2.74
N ARG A 26 21.66 -5.72 -2.50
CA ARG A 26 22.77 -6.14 -3.38
C ARG A 26 22.30 -6.49 -4.80
N ALA A 27 21.08 -6.99 -4.95
CA ALA A 27 20.48 -7.35 -6.23
C ALA A 27 19.88 -6.16 -7.00
N LEU A 28 19.96 -4.92 -6.48
CA LEU A 28 19.37 -3.75 -7.10
C LEU A 28 20.40 -2.65 -7.33
N PRO A 29 20.26 -1.85 -8.40
CA PRO A 29 21.03 -0.62 -8.56
C PRO A 29 20.86 0.30 -7.34
N ARG A 30 21.93 1.02 -6.99
CA ARG A 30 21.90 1.95 -5.85
C ARG A 30 20.83 3.01 -6.05
N GLY A 31 19.98 3.21 -5.04
CA GLY A 31 18.93 4.23 -5.05
C GLY A 31 17.55 3.70 -5.46
N VAL A 32 17.47 2.52 -6.09
CA VAL A 32 16.20 1.83 -6.34
C VAL A 32 15.69 1.24 -5.03
N LEU A 33 14.40 1.48 -4.73
CA LEU A 33 13.75 0.93 -3.54
C LEU A 33 13.24 -0.48 -3.85
N GLY A 34 13.72 -1.46 -3.10
CA GLY A 34 13.28 -2.86 -3.19
C GLY A 34 12.57 -3.32 -1.92
N PHE A 35 11.64 -4.25 -2.10
CA PHE A 35 10.98 -5.00 -1.04
C PHE A 35 11.39 -6.46 -1.18
N ALA A 36 11.94 -7.04 -0.12
CA ALA A 36 12.38 -8.43 -0.08
C ALA A 36 11.50 -9.26 0.86
N ASP A 37 11.40 -10.56 0.57
CA ASP A 37 10.86 -11.54 1.52
C ASP A 37 11.86 -11.83 2.67
N SER A 38 11.48 -12.71 3.59
CA SER A 38 12.33 -13.14 4.71
C SER A 38 13.59 -13.90 4.30
N SER A 39 13.64 -14.42 3.07
CA SER A 39 14.81 -15.08 2.49
C SER A 39 15.75 -14.09 1.78
N GLY A 40 15.36 -12.81 1.68
CA GLY A 40 16.12 -11.78 0.97
C GLY A 40 15.89 -11.74 -0.54
N ASN A 41 14.89 -12.46 -1.06
CA ASN A 41 14.53 -12.39 -2.47
C ASN A 41 13.70 -11.14 -2.72
N ILE A 42 14.04 -10.37 -3.76
CA ILE A 42 13.24 -9.21 -4.15
C ILE A 42 11.90 -9.66 -4.71
N VAL A 43 10.81 -9.23 -4.05
CA VAL A 43 9.42 -9.50 -4.48
C VAL A 43 8.80 -8.30 -5.18
N PHE A 44 9.16 -7.08 -4.77
CA PHE A 44 8.71 -5.85 -5.43
C PHE A 44 9.83 -4.83 -5.58
N LYS A 45 9.72 -3.98 -6.59
CA LYS A 45 10.60 -2.82 -6.81
C LYS A 45 9.75 -1.58 -6.99
N VAL A 46 10.24 -0.44 -6.54
CA VAL A 46 9.61 0.86 -6.82
C VAL A 46 10.55 1.72 -7.64
N ASN A 47 10.10 2.05 -8.84
CA ASN A 47 10.76 3.02 -9.70
C ASN A 47 10.10 4.39 -9.51
N ARG A 48 10.87 5.39 -9.11
CA ARG A 48 10.39 6.78 -9.02
C ARG A 48 10.85 7.53 -10.25
N GLN A 49 9.88 8.03 -11.00
CA GLN A 49 10.11 8.92 -12.12
C GLN A 49 9.89 10.34 -11.63
N ASP A 50 10.96 10.98 -11.16
CA ASP A 50 10.92 12.38 -10.77
C ASP A 50 11.22 13.22 -12.01
N SER A 51 10.25 14.01 -12.48
CA SER A 51 10.55 15.03 -13.49
C SER A 51 11.31 16.18 -12.82
N LYS A 52 12.52 16.48 -13.32
CA LYS A 52 13.38 17.55 -12.80
C LYS A 52 12.76 18.95 -12.88
N SER A 53 11.61 19.11 -13.55
CA SER A 53 10.99 20.41 -13.84
C SER A 53 9.60 20.65 -13.25
N SER A 54 8.91 19.64 -12.69
CA SER A 54 7.61 19.87 -12.03
C SER A 54 7.14 18.69 -11.18
N PHE A 55 6.57 18.98 -10.01
CA PHE A 55 5.85 18.01 -9.16
C PHE A 55 4.66 17.36 -9.89
N SER A 56 4.13 18.00 -10.95
CA SER A 56 2.99 17.52 -11.74
C SER A 56 3.25 16.25 -12.55
N HIS A 57 4.51 15.81 -12.66
CA HIS A 57 4.89 14.61 -13.41
C HIS A 57 5.62 13.57 -12.56
N ALA A 58 5.78 13.82 -11.25
CA ALA A 58 6.38 12.85 -10.36
C ALA A 58 5.43 11.65 -10.26
N LYS A 59 5.87 10.44 -10.64
CA LYS A 59 5.11 9.21 -10.42
C LYS A 59 5.97 8.11 -9.84
N ALA A 60 5.35 7.22 -9.08
CA ALA A 60 5.98 6.01 -8.59
C ALA A 60 5.34 4.80 -9.26
N ILE A 61 6.14 3.86 -9.75
CA ILE A 61 5.65 2.61 -10.34
C ILE A 61 6.11 1.46 -9.46
N LEU A 62 5.15 0.69 -8.96
CA LEU A 62 5.37 -0.58 -8.31
C LEU A 62 5.50 -1.67 -9.38
N LEU A 63 6.64 -2.35 -9.35
CA LEU A 63 6.99 -3.42 -10.27
C LEU A 63 7.06 -4.75 -9.49
N ASP A 64 6.75 -5.85 -10.15
CA ASP A 64 7.05 -7.18 -9.63
C ASP A 64 8.57 -7.49 -9.64
N SER A 65 8.93 -8.70 -9.22
CA SER A 65 10.32 -9.18 -9.20
C SER A 65 10.95 -9.27 -10.59
N ALA A 66 10.16 -9.55 -11.63
CA ALA A 66 10.57 -9.59 -13.03
C ALA A 66 10.70 -8.20 -13.68
N GLY A 67 10.13 -7.17 -13.05
CA GLY A 67 10.13 -5.79 -13.56
C GLY A 67 8.87 -5.40 -14.33
N ASN A 68 7.79 -6.19 -14.26
CA ASN A 68 6.52 -5.82 -14.88
C ASN A 68 5.78 -4.81 -14.00
N PRO A 69 5.15 -3.77 -14.58
CA PRO A 69 4.37 -2.80 -13.84
C PRO A 69 3.07 -3.40 -13.29
N LEU A 70 2.88 -3.26 -11.98
CA LEU A 70 1.67 -3.67 -11.27
C LEU A 70 0.76 -2.49 -11.02
N ILE A 71 1.31 -1.41 -10.45
CA ILE A 71 0.56 -0.22 -10.03
C ILE A 71 1.39 1.03 -10.31
N SER A 72 0.80 2.04 -10.93
CA SER A 72 1.36 3.38 -11.01
C SER A 72 0.64 4.30 -10.02
N LEU A 73 1.42 5.13 -9.32
CA LEU A 73 0.98 6.03 -8.26
C LEU A 73 1.27 7.48 -8.66
N TYR A 74 0.22 8.29 -8.73
CA TYR A 74 0.31 9.70 -9.08
C TYR A 74 -0.06 10.57 -7.87
N PRO A 75 0.86 11.40 -7.37
CA PRO A 75 0.58 12.41 -6.36
C PRO A 75 -0.17 13.60 -6.96
N HIS A 76 -1.04 14.20 -6.15
CA HIS A 76 -1.71 15.46 -6.45
C HIS A 76 -1.25 16.55 -5.47
N ASN A 77 -1.45 17.82 -5.87
CA ASN A 77 -0.99 18.98 -5.09
C ASN A 77 -1.74 19.14 -3.76
N ASP A 78 -2.94 18.58 -3.64
CA ASP A 78 -3.75 18.57 -2.42
C ASP A 78 -3.28 17.52 -1.39
N GLY A 79 -2.21 16.77 -1.71
CA GLY A 79 -1.70 15.71 -0.86
C GLY A 79 -2.50 14.42 -0.96
N SER A 80 -3.33 14.24 -1.99
CA SER A 80 -3.94 12.96 -2.36
C SER A 80 -3.07 12.19 -3.36
N TRP A 81 -3.36 10.90 -3.54
CA TRP A 81 -2.77 10.05 -4.56
C TRP A 81 -3.83 9.25 -5.29
N GLN A 82 -3.54 8.92 -6.54
CA GLN A 82 -4.33 7.99 -7.34
C GLN A 82 -3.46 6.82 -7.78
N GLY A 83 -4.00 5.62 -7.63
CA GLY A 83 -3.37 4.37 -8.04
C GLY A 83 -4.06 3.81 -9.28
N PHE A 84 -3.27 3.50 -10.31
CA PHE A 84 -3.75 2.90 -11.55
C PHE A 84 -3.10 1.54 -11.79
N LYS A 85 -3.83 0.62 -12.42
CA LYS A 85 -3.30 -0.70 -12.79
C LYS A 85 -2.29 -0.57 -13.92
N GLY A 86 -1.11 -1.18 -13.74
CA GLY A 86 -0.02 -1.17 -14.71
C GLY A 86 0.62 0.22 -14.88
N ASP A 87 1.21 0.46 -16.06
CA ASP A 87 1.80 1.74 -16.45
C ASP A 87 1.23 2.26 -17.78
N ASP A 88 0.01 1.86 -18.14
CA ASP A 88 -0.65 2.18 -19.40
C ASP A 88 -1.32 3.58 -19.41
N GLY A 89 -0.85 4.47 -18.53
CA GLY A 89 -1.44 5.78 -18.25
C GLY A 89 -2.67 5.73 -17.33
N ASP A 90 -3.39 6.86 -17.27
CA ASP A 90 -4.43 7.11 -16.26
C ASP A 90 -5.80 6.44 -16.57
N LYS A 91 -5.78 5.30 -17.28
CA LYS A 91 -7.00 4.66 -17.81
C LYS A 91 -7.68 3.72 -16.81
N ASN A 92 -6.91 3.11 -15.91
CA ASN A 92 -7.39 2.03 -15.04
C ASN A 92 -7.25 2.38 -13.56
N LEU A 93 -8.01 3.37 -13.09
CA LEU A 93 -7.99 3.77 -11.68
C LEU A 93 -8.50 2.62 -10.79
N ILE A 94 -7.70 2.21 -9.82
CA ILE A 94 -8.03 1.11 -8.89
C ILE A 94 -8.24 1.59 -7.45
N PHE A 95 -7.63 2.70 -7.05
CA PHE A 95 -7.88 3.32 -5.75
C PHE A 95 -7.47 4.79 -5.70
N LYS A 96 -8.03 5.50 -4.72
CA LYS A 96 -7.63 6.85 -4.32
C LYS A 96 -7.16 6.82 -2.87
N VAL A 97 -6.16 7.63 -2.55
CA VAL A 97 -5.67 7.80 -1.18
C VAL A 97 -5.78 9.27 -0.82
N GLN A 98 -6.44 9.57 0.28
CA GLN A 98 -6.53 10.91 0.83
C GLN A 98 -5.72 11.01 2.12
N ARG A 99 -4.92 12.06 2.23
CA ARG A 99 -4.26 12.41 3.48
C ARG A 99 -5.23 13.19 4.35
N VAL A 100 -5.62 12.62 5.48
CA VAL A 100 -6.54 13.25 6.43
C VAL A 100 -5.79 14.08 7.47
N LEU A 101 -4.66 13.56 7.95
CA LEU A 101 -3.85 14.24 8.94
C LEU A 101 -2.36 13.99 8.71
N THR A 102 -1.57 15.06 8.75
CA THR A 102 -0.12 14.98 8.86
C THR A 102 0.37 15.91 9.95
N LYS A 103 0.74 15.33 11.08
CA LYS A 103 1.57 15.95 12.11
C LYS A 103 2.93 15.27 12.09
N PHE A 104 3.96 15.92 12.62
CA PHE A 104 5.30 15.35 12.71
C PHE A 104 5.32 13.95 13.37
N THR A 105 4.40 13.71 14.31
CA THR A 105 4.28 12.46 15.07
C THR A 105 3.13 11.56 14.62
N ARG A 106 2.34 11.94 13.61
CA ARG A 106 1.13 11.20 13.22
C ARG A 106 0.77 11.40 11.76
N THR A 107 0.56 10.30 11.08
CA THR A 107 0.06 10.21 9.71
C THR A 107 -1.26 9.46 9.74
N GLU A 108 -2.29 10.04 9.11
CA GLU A 108 -3.56 9.38 8.83
C GLU A 108 -3.87 9.47 7.35
N LEU A 109 -4.04 8.31 6.71
CA LEU A 109 -4.45 8.18 5.32
C LEU A 109 -5.74 7.36 5.26
N GLU A 110 -6.63 7.74 4.35
CA GLU A 110 -7.83 6.99 3.99
C GLU A 110 -7.69 6.51 2.55
N VAL A 111 -8.04 5.25 2.31
CA VAL A 111 -7.94 4.60 1.00
C VAL A 111 -9.34 4.22 0.55
N PHE A 112 -9.68 4.60 -0.67
CA PHE A 112 -10.96 4.32 -1.32
C PHE A 112 -10.68 3.48 -2.55
N LEU A 113 -11.15 2.24 -2.57
CA LEU A 113 -11.08 1.37 -3.73
C LEU A 113 -12.13 1.78 -4.75
N VAL A 114 -11.78 1.71 -6.03
CA VAL A 114 -12.77 1.89 -7.09
C VAL A 114 -13.56 0.59 -7.23
N SER A 115 -14.86 0.64 -6.91
CA SER A 115 -15.80 -0.46 -7.12
C SER A 115 -16.87 -0.03 -8.13
N GLU A 116 -17.28 -0.94 -9.01
CA GLU A 116 -18.30 -0.68 -10.03
C GLU A 116 -19.71 -0.42 -9.45
N ASN A 117 -19.95 -0.73 -8.16
CA ASN A 117 -21.29 -0.78 -7.56
C ASN A 117 -21.48 0.12 -6.30
N GLN A 118 -20.80 1.26 -6.18
CA GLN A 118 -21.13 2.22 -5.11
C GLN A 118 -22.38 3.04 -5.47
N GLY A 119 -23.55 2.45 -5.23
CA GLY A 119 -24.79 3.19 -5.06
C GLY A 119 -24.79 3.96 -3.73
N GLN A 120 -25.25 5.21 -3.77
CA GLN A 120 -25.56 6.11 -2.65
C GLN A 120 -25.58 5.46 -1.25
N GLY A 121 -24.44 5.52 -0.57
CA GLY A 121 -24.26 5.16 0.84
C GLY A 121 -23.11 5.99 1.41
N GLU A 122 -23.10 6.19 2.73
CA GLU A 122 -22.09 6.96 3.46
C GLU A 122 -20.66 6.61 2.98
N LEU A 123 -19.90 7.61 2.52
CA LEU A 123 -18.55 7.46 1.95
C LEU A 123 -17.55 7.02 3.02
N THR A 124 -17.64 5.76 3.43
CA THR A 124 -16.69 5.13 4.34
C THR A 124 -15.46 4.69 3.56
N CYS A 125 -14.26 4.99 4.07
CA CYS A 125 -13.02 4.52 3.46
C CYS A 125 -12.88 2.99 3.61
N ASP A 126 -12.31 2.31 2.60
CA ASP A 126 -12.09 0.87 2.62
C ASP A 126 -10.92 0.49 3.54
N PHE A 127 -9.90 1.33 3.59
CA PHE A 127 -8.76 1.17 4.50
C PHE A 127 -8.36 2.48 5.14
N LYS A 128 -7.82 2.35 6.35
CA LYS A 128 -7.21 3.46 7.08
C LYS A 128 -5.77 3.12 7.47
N VAL A 129 -4.85 4.04 7.24
CA VAL A 129 -3.47 3.94 7.70
C VAL A 129 -3.26 4.93 8.83
N ILE A 130 -2.88 4.46 10.02
CA ILE A 130 -2.63 5.31 11.18
C ILE A 130 -1.27 4.98 11.77
N GLY A 131 -0.47 6.00 12.11
CA GLY A 131 0.74 5.81 12.91
C GLY A 131 1.78 6.88 12.66
N CYS A 132 3.05 6.58 12.89
CA CYS A 132 4.16 7.49 12.64
C CYS A 132 5.23 6.80 11.79
N HIS A 133 5.41 7.26 10.56
CA HIS A 133 6.40 6.67 9.66
C HIS A 133 7.85 6.86 10.15
N PHE A 134 8.13 7.91 10.93
CA PHE A 134 9.45 8.13 11.54
C PHE A 134 9.73 7.15 12.68
N GLN A 135 8.69 6.70 13.39
CA GLN A 135 8.80 5.72 14.46
C GLN A 135 8.56 4.28 13.99
N ARG A 136 8.25 4.07 12.70
CA ARG A 136 7.87 2.77 12.14
C ARG A 136 6.74 2.13 12.94
N SER A 137 5.64 2.89 13.11
CA SER A 137 4.47 2.46 13.89
C SER A 137 3.17 2.57 13.10
N CYS A 138 3.27 2.51 11.76
CA CYS A 138 2.11 2.57 10.89
C CYS A 138 1.35 1.24 10.93
N THR A 139 0.04 1.30 11.10
CA THR A 139 -0.88 0.16 11.02
C THR A 139 -1.93 0.42 9.95
N ILE A 140 -2.22 -0.59 9.14
CA ILE A 140 -3.26 -0.58 8.12
C ILE A 140 -4.47 -1.34 8.65
N TYR A 141 -5.60 -0.66 8.66
CA TYR A 141 -6.88 -1.17 9.12
C TYR A 141 -7.82 -1.35 7.93
N LYS A 142 -8.60 -2.43 7.95
CA LYS A 142 -9.79 -2.61 7.13
C LYS A 142 -10.97 -2.71 8.09
N VAL A 143 -11.84 -1.69 8.08
CA VAL A 143 -12.85 -1.51 9.14
C VAL A 143 -12.14 -1.56 10.51
N ASP A 144 -12.49 -2.50 11.39
CA ASP A 144 -11.90 -2.65 12.73
C ASP A 144 -10.84 -3.77 12.81
N SER A 145 -10.40 -4.29 11.66
CA SER A 145 -9.41 -5.37 11.59
C SER A 145 -8.05 -4.87 11.09
N ILE A 146 -6.97 -5.34 11.69
CA ILE A 146 -5.60 -5.05 11.25
C ILE A 146 -5.26 -5.97 10.08
N VAL A 147 -4.84 -5.38 8.97
CA VAL A 147 -4.44 -6.13 7.76
C VAL A 147 -2.94 -6.03 7.46
N ALA A 148 -2.24 -5.03 8.01
CA ALA A 148 -0.79 -4.92 7.96
C ALA A 148 -0.24 -4.00 9.05
N GLN A 149 1.03 -4.20 9.42
CA GLN A 149 1.78 -3.40 10.40
C GLN A 149 3.21 -3.17 9.92
N LEU A 150 3.81 -2.05 10.35
CA LEU A 150 5.22 -1.69 10.13
C LEU A 150 6.00 -1.69 11.45
#